data_AF-A0A2W6DW74-F1
#
_entry.id   AF-A0A2W6DW74-F1
#
_cell.length_a   1.000
_cell.length_b   1.000
_cell.length_c   1.000
_cell.angle_alpha   90.00
_cell.angle_beta   90.00
_cell.angle_gamma   90.00
#
_symmetry.space_group_name_H-M   'P 1'
#
loop_
_entity.id
_entity.type
_entity.pdbx_description
1 polymer ?
#
loop_
_entity_poly.entity_id
_entity_poly.type
_entity_poly.pdbx_seq_one_letter_code
_entity_poly.pdbx_strand_id
1 'polypeptide(L)'
;MGSVDDRDLLPMRSTFDVVRRGYDCAQVDYQLEQLRADLRIAVADRDAGAAQAAELGRTLEAARGEIDDLRAQLKRLAAPPTSVEGMSERVVRMLRTAQSEAAEINAKATTAAATTRADAEREADELRARYEQMIAEAQRRRTVMEAEHQRAIADAHRRAREILALAKRRGGQLDAESAARRQQTEEDFDITMSTRRRDANRELAQEEASSKAEAKRRVDEATDVARRLVTEADQTAVARVQEATRRVQALRTVRRHLTGQLQSVSSKLDEAMQRLEPDPVEDDVLAGEQPARG
;
A
#
# COMPACT_ATOMS: atom_id res chain seq x y z
N MET A 1 -19.04 -84.00 -76.47
CA MET A 1 -20.36 -83.43 -76.85
C MET A 1 -20.23 -81.92 -76.72
N GLY A 2 -20.41 -81.19 -77.81
CA GLY A 2 -20.41 -79.72 -77.79
C GLY A 2 -19.73 -79.12 -79.00
N SER A 3 -20.56 -78.65 -79.93
CA SER A 3 -20.30 -77.79 -81.08
C SER A 3 -19.08 -78.06 -81.97
N VAL A 4 -19.33 -78.93 -82.96
CA VAL A 4 -18.88 -78.64 -84.33
C VAL A 4 -19.60 -77.36 -84.72
N ASP A 5 -18.96 -76.20 -84.50
CA ASP A 5 -19.49 -74.93 -84.95
C ASP A 5 -19.49 -74.91 -86.48
N ASP A 6 -20.70 -74.93 -87.02
CA ASP A 6 -21.16 -74.17 -88.18
C ASP A 6 -20.06 -73.33 -88.82
N ARG A 7 -19.24 -73.97 -89.66
CA ARG A 7 -18.74 -73.27 -90.84
C ARG A 7 -19.91 -73.23 -91.78
N ASP A 8 -20.64 -72.13 -91.69
CA ASP A 8 -21.43 -71.54 -92.77
C ASP A 8 -20.71 -71.79 -94.10
N LEU A 9 -21.04 -72.92 -94.73
CA LEU A 9 -20.75 -73.17 -96.13
C LEU A 9 -21.70 -72.26 -96.88
N LEU A 10 -21.34 -70.97 -96.94
CA LEU A 10 -21.94 -69.99 -97.81
C LEU A 10 -22.04 -70.64 -99.20
N PRO A 11 -23.22 -70.65 -99.83
CA PRO A 11 -23.36 -71.20 -101.17
C PRO A 11 -22.66 -70.24 -102.13
N MET A 12 -21.36 -70.45 -102.38
CA MET A 12 -20.65 -69.79 -103.47
C MET A 12 -21.08 -70.45 -104.79
N ARG A 13 -22.36 -70.29 -105.14
CA ARG A 13 -22.76 -70.18 -106.53
C ARG A 13 -22.22 -68.84 -107.04
N SER A 14 -20.90 -68.74 -107.24
CA SER A 14 -20.33 -67.73 -108.13
C SER A 14 -20.67 -68.19 -109.54
N THR A 15 -21.93 -68.02 -109.94
CA THR A 15 -22.28 -68.19 -111.34
C THR A 15 -21.48 -67.15 -112.10
N PHE A 16 -20.58 -67.61 -112.96
CA PHE A 16 -19.89 -66.74 -113.89
C PHE A 16 -20.92 -66.23 -114.91
N ASP A 17 -20.91 -64.93 -115.16
CA ASP A 17 -21.78 -64.32 -116.15
C ASP A 17 -21.38 -64.83 -117.55
N VAL A 18 -22.35 -65.11 -118.43
CA VAL A 18 -22.11 -65.69 -119.76
C VAL A 18 -22.22 -64.59 -120.82
N VAL A 19 -21.10 -64.24 -121.48
CA VAL A 19 -21.06 -63.23 -122.53
C VAL A 19 -20.90 -63.89 -123.90
N ARG A 20 -21.97 -63.78 -124.72
CA ARG A 20 -22.08 -64.08 -126.16
C ARG A 20 -21.83 -65.54 -126.59
N ARG A 21 -20.96 -66.31 -125.90
CA ARG A 21 -20.70 -67.75 -126.07
C ARG A 21 -19.75 -68.39 -125.03
N GLY A 22 -19.48 -67.76 -123.88
CA GLY A 22 -18.64 -68.32 -122.82
C GLY A 22 -18.74 -67.56 -121.50
N TYR A 23 -18.16 -68.11 -120.43
CA TYR A 23 -18.04 -67.43 -119.14
C TYR A 23 -17.15 -66.20 -119.24
N ASP A 24 -17.46 -65.16 -118.47
CA ASP A 24 -16.61 -63.98 -118.35
C ASP A 24 -15.23 -64.40 -117.81
N CYS A 25 -14.23 -64.36 -118.69
CA CYS A 25 -12.87 -64.77 -118.37
C CYS A 25 -12.27 -63.89 -117.25
N ALA A 26 -12.63 -62.61 -117.17
CA ALA A 26 -12.15 -61.74 -116.12
C ALA A 26 -12.71 -62.15 -114.74
N GLN A 27 -13.97 -62.59 -114.70
CA GLN A 27 -14.60 -63.07 -113.47
C GLN A 27 -14.02 -64.43 -113.04
N VAL A 28 -13.73 -65.33 -113.98
CA VAL A 28 -13.09 -66.63 -113.70
C VAL A 28 -11.66 -66.46 -113.17
N ASP A 29 -10.86 -65.61 -113.81
CA ASP A 29 -9.48 -65.35 -113.38
C ASP A 29 -9.44 -64.70 -112.00
N TYR A 30 -10.35 -63.77 -111.71
CA TYR A 30 -10.49 -63.17 -110.38
C TYR A 30 -10.83 -64.22 -109.30
N GLN A 31 -11.80 -65.09 -109.57
CA GLN A 31 -12.20 -66.14 -108.61
C GLN A 31 -11.11 -67.21 -108.44
N LEU A 32 -10.38 -67.58 -109.49
CA LEU A 32 -9.24 -68.49 -109.40
C LEU A 32 -8.08 -67.88 -108.61
N GLU A 33 -7.80 -66.59 -108.81
CA GLU A 33 -6.76 -65.91 -108.05
C GLU A 33 -7.15 -65.75 -106.57
N GLN A 34 -8.42 -65.48 -106.29
CA GLN A 34 -8.98 -65.49 -104.94
C GLN A 34 -8.83 -66.88 -104.30
N LEU A 35 -9.24 -67.96 -105.00
CA LEU A 35 -9.11 -69.32 -104.49
C LEU A 35 -7.63 -69.72 -104.27
N ARG A 36 -6.72 -69.28 -105.15
CA ARG A 36 -5.27 -69.48 -104.97
C ARG A 36 -4.73 -68.69 -103.80
N ALA A 37 -5.26 -67.50 -103.51
CA ALA A 37 -4.92 -66.73 -102.32
C ALA A 37 -5.44 -67.44 -101.06
N ASP A 38 -6.68 -67.89 -101.06
CA ASP A 38 -7.31 -68.61 -99.94
C ASP A 38 -6.59 -69.94 -99.65
N LEU A 39 -6.20 -70.70 -100.69
CA LEU A 39 -5.42 -71.94 -100.52
C LEU A 39 -4.03 -71.64 -99.93
N ARG A 40 -3.37 -70.56 -100.36
CA ARG A 40 -2.08 -70.15 -99.79
C ARG A 40 -2.22 -69.80 -98.30
N ILE A 41 -3.28 -69.10 -97.92
CA ILE A 41 -3.58 -68.78 -96.52
C ILE A 41 -3.87 -70.07 -95.74
N ALA A 42 -4.72 -70.96 -96.25
CA ALA A 42 -5.05 -72.20 -95.57
C ALA A 42 -3.84 -73.14 -95.39
N VAL A 43 -2.93 -73.19 -96.36
CA VAL A 43 -1.67 -73.94 -96.25
C VAL A 43 -0.75 -73.29 -95.21
N ALA A 44 -0.62 -71.97 -95.22
CA ALA A 44 0.15 -71.24 -94.21
C ALA A 44 -0.40 -71.44 -92.80
N ASP A 45 -1.72 -71.40 -92.63
CA ASP A 45 -2.40 -71.64 -91.35
C ASP A 45 -2.21 -73.09 -90.88
N ARG A 46 -2.29 -74.07 -91.79
CA ARG A 46 -2.00 -75.47 -91.48
C ARG A 46 -0.55 -75.65 -91.03
N ASP A 47 0.39 -75.06 -91.74
CA ASP A 47 1.81 -75.19 -91.43
C ASP A 47 2.16 -74.49 -90.11
N ALA A 48 1.54 -73.33 -89.83
CA ALA A 48 1.62 -72.66 -88.54
C ALA A 48 1.02 -73.52 -87.41
N GLY A 49 -0.14 -74.12 -87.63
CA GLY A 49 -0.77 -75.05 -86.68
C GLY A 49 0.08 -76.30 -86.42
N ALA A 50 0.69 -76.87 -87.46
CA ALA A 50 1.60 -78.01 -87.35
C ALA A 50 2.87 -77.63 -86.56
N ALA A 51 3.43 -76.44 -86.78
CA ALA A 51 4.57 -75.94 -86.02
C ALA A 51 4.22 -75.72 -84.54
N GLN A 52 3.05 -75.16 -84.24
CA GLN A 52 2.55 -74.99 -82.87
C GLN A 52 2.31 -76.34 -82.18
N ALA A 53 1.72 -77.32 -82.88
CA ALA A 53 1.52 -78.66 -82.34
C ALA A 53 2.86 -79.35 -82.03
N ALA A 54 3.87 -79.19 -82.89
CA ALA A 54 5.20 -79.73 -82.66
C ALA A 54 5.90 -79.08 -81.46
N GLU A 55 5.75 -77.76 -81.28
CA GLU A 55 6.30 -77.05 -80.12
C GLU A 55 5.62 -77.47 -78.81
N LEU A 56 4.29 -77.55 -78.81
CA LEU A 56 3.54 -78.07 -77.67
C LEU A 56 3.93 -79.52 -77.34
N GLY A 57 4.16 -80.36 -78.36
CA GLY A 57 4.71 -81.71 -78.19
C GLY A 57 6.04 -81.72 -77.44
N ARG A 58 7.00 -80.88 -77.85
CA ARG A 58 8.31 -80.75 -77.20
C ARG A 58 8.20 -80.30 -75.74
N THR A 59 7.41 -79.26 -75.47
CA THR A 59 7.22 -78.76 -74.09
C THR A 59 6.57 -79.80 -73.19
N LEU A 60 5.63 -80.58 -73.73
CA LEU A 60 4.94 -81.63 -73.00
C LEU A 60 5.88 -82.81 -72.70
N GLU A 61 6.75 -83.19 -73.64
CA GLU A 61 7.79 -84.19 -73.42
C GLU A 61 8.81 -83.73 -72.37
N ALA A 62 9.25 -82.47 -72.42
CA ALA A 62 10.15 -81.89 -71.43
C ALA A 62 9.52 -81.92 -70.02
N ALA A 63 8.27 -81.44 -69.89
CA ALA A 63 7.54 -81.48 -68.62
C ALA A 63 7.30 -82.92 -68.12
N ARG A 64 7.04 -83.88 -69.01
CA ARG A 64 6.94 -85.30 -68.64
C ARG A 64 8.27 -85.84 -68.11
N GLY A 65 9.38 -85.50 -68.76
CA GLY A 65 10.73 -85.85 -68.30
C GLY A 65 11.02 -85.30 -66.89
N GLU A 66 10.74 -84.03 -66.66
CA GLU A 66 10.88 -83.39 -65.34
C GLU A 66 10.01 -84.08 -64.27
N ILE A 67 8.76 -84.41 -64.60
CA ILE A 67 7.86 -85.12 -63.70
C ILE A 67 8.41 -86.51 -63.36
N ASP A 68 8.95 -87.24 -64.33
CA ASP A 68 9.51 -88.57 -64.10
C ASP A 68 10.79 -88.52 -63.28
N ASP A 69 11.66 -87.52 -63.50
CA ASP A 69 12.83 -87.26 -62.68
C ASP A 69 12.47 -86.92 -61.22
N LEU A 70 11.50 -86.02 -61.02
CA LEU A 70 10.97 -85.67 -59.70
C LEU A 70 10.32 -86.87 -59.01
N ARG A 71 9.58 -87.71 -59.76
CA ARG A 71 9.00 -88.96 -59.24
C ARG A 71 10.08 -89.97 -58.86
N ALA A 72 11.16 -90.08 -59.62
CA ALA A 72 12.28 -90.97 -59.32
C ALA A 72 13.04 -90.49 -58.07
N GLN A 73 13.25 -89.18 -57.92
CA GLN A 73 13.81 -88.57 -56.71
C GLN A 73 12.89 -88.80 -55.50
N LEU A 74 11.58 -88.59 -55.66
CA LEU A 74 10.60 -88.83 -54.59
C LEU A 74 10.55 -90.30 -54.16
N LYS A 75 10.57 -91.24 -55.11
CA LYS A 75 10.62 -92.68 -54.80
C LYS A 75 11.89 -93.06 -54.03
N ARG A 76 13.05 -92.49 -54.38
CA ARG A 76 14.30 -92.67 -53.63
C ARG A 76 14.19 -92.11 -52.20
N LEU A 77 13.52 -90.97 -52.04
CA LEU A 77 13.31 -90.32 -50.74
C LEU A 77 12.25 -91.02 -49.86
N ALA A 78 11.23 -91.64 -50.47
CA ALA A 78 10.12 -92.30 -49.80
C ALA A 78 10.38 -93.77 -49.47
N ALA A 79 11.39 -94.39 -50.11
CA ALA A 79 11.83 -95.73 -49.78
C ALA A 79 12.39 -95.81 -48.34
N PRO A 80 12.23 -96.96 -47.65
CA PRO A 80 12.87 -97.18 -46.35
C PRO A 80 14.38 -97.02 -46.47
N PRO A 81 15.08 -96.43 -45.48
CA PRO A 81 16.49 -96.09 -45.62
C PRO A 81 17.34 -97.35 -45.48
N THR A 82 17.59 -98.02 -46.59
CA THR A 82 18.40 -99.24 -46.65
C THR A 82 19.77 -99.02 -47.31
N SER A 83 20.06 -97.80 -47.80
CA SER A 83 21.36 -97.40 -48.37
C SER A 83 21.98 -96.19 -47.68
N VAL A 84 23.32 -96.15 -47.62
CA VAL A 84 24.12 -95.11 -46.94
C VAL A 84 24.03 -93.75 -47.66
N GLU A 85 23.99 -93.73 -49.00
CA GLU A 85 23.73 -92.52 -49.80
C GLU A 85 22.34 -91.89 -49.50
N GLY A 86 21.27 -92.69 -49.38
CA GLY A 86 19.92 -92.16 -49.13
C GLY A 86 19.77 -91.56 -47.73
N MET A 87 20.49 -92.10 -46.75
CA MET A 87 20.58 -91.53 -45.40
C MET A 87 21.33 -90.19 -45.39
N SER A 88 22.46 -90.09 -46.11
CA SER A 88 23.27 -88.86 -46.16
C SER A 88 22.56 -87.71 -46.91
N GLU A 89 21.86 -87.99 -48.01
CA GLU A 89 21.08 -86.97 -48.73
C GLU A 89 19.91 -86.41 -47.90
N ARG A 90 19.21 -87.26 -47.13
CA ARG A 90 18.15 -86.81 -46.21
C ARG A 90 18.72 -85.98 -45.04
N VAL A 91 19.88 -86.36 -44.48
CA VAL A 91 20.55 -85.59 -43.43
C VAL A 91 20.96 -84.20 -43.95
N VAL A 92 21.49 -84.11 -45.17
CA VAL A 92 21.83 -82.82 -45.81
C VAL A 92 20.58 -81.96 -46.00
N ARG A 93 19.46 -82.54 -46.47
CA ARG A 93 18.21 -81.79 -46.62
C ARG A 93 17.63 -81.34 -45.28
N MET A 94 17.66 -82.20 -44.25
CA MET A 94 17.21 -81.86 -42.90
C MET A 94 18.06 -80.73 -42.30
N LEU A 95 19.39 -80.78 -42.48
CA LEU A 95 20.29 -79.70 -42.07
C LEU A 95 20.00 -78.40 -42.81
N ARG A 96 19.74 -78.45 -44.12
CA ARG A 96 19.37 -77.26 -44.91
C ARG A 96 18.04 -76.66 -44.45
N THR A 97 17.03 -77.49 -44.18
CA THR A 97 15.75 -77.02 -43.63
C THR A 97 15.94 -76.43 -42.23
N ALA A 98 16.69 -77.09 -41.35
CA ALA A 98 16.98 -76.59 -40.01
C ALA A 98 17.77 -75.27 -40.03
N GLN A 99 18.72 -75.11 -40.96
CA GLN A 99 19.42 -73.83 -41.17
C GLN A 99 18.47 -72.73 -41.67
N SER A 100 17.58 -73.05 -42.61
CA SER A 100 16.56 -72.10 -43.09
C SER A 100 15.61 -71.69 -41.97
N GLU A 101 15.16 -72.65 -41.15
CA GLU A 101 14.28 -72.39 -40.01
C GLU A 101 14.99 -71.57 -38.92
N ALA A 102 16.26 -71.88 -38.62
CA ALA A 102 17.07 -71.08 -37.70
C ALA A 102 17.29 -69.65 -38.21
N ALA A 103 17.51 -69.47 -39.52
CA ALA A 103 17.61 -68.16 -40.14
C ALA A 103 16.29 -67.38 -40.05
N GLU A 104 15.16 -68.05 -40.25
CA GLU A 104 13.83 -67.44 -40.12
C GLU A 104 13.52 -67.05 -38.66
N ILE A 105 13.86 -67.90 -37.68
CA ILE A 105 13.72 -67.60 -36.26
C ILE A 105 14.58 -66.40 -35.88
N ASN A 106 15.83 -66.36 -36.32
CA ASN A 106 16.73 -65.23 -36.07
C ASN A 106 16.20 -63.94 -36.71
N ALA A 107 15.73 -64.00 -37.97
CA ALA A 107 15.13 -62.85 -38.64
C ALA A 107 13.90 -62.34 -37.87
N LYS A 108 12.99 -63.22 -37.45
CA LYS A 108 11.82 -62.86 -36.63
C LYS A 108 12.22 -62.26 -35.28
N ALA A 109 13.19 -62.86 -34.60
CA ALA A 109 13.68 -62.38 -33.31
C ALA A 109 14.34 -61.00 -33.43
N THR A 110 15.14 -60.75 -34.47
CA THR A 110 15.76 -59.45 -34.71
C THR A 110 14.73 -58.37 -35.04
N THR A 111 13.73 -58.68 -35.87
CA THR A 111 12.62 -57.77 -36.17
C THR A 111 11.81 -57.46 -34.92
N ALA A 112 11.43 -58.47 -34.13
CA ALA A 112 10.71 -58.27 -32.88
C ALA A 112 11.50 -57.43 -31.87
N ALA A 113 12.82 -57.68 -31.75
CA ALA A 113 13.68 -56.87 -30.89
C ALA A 113 13.78 -55.42 -31.38
N ALA A 114 13.85 -55.20 -32.70
CA ALA A 114 13.88 -53.86 -33.29
C ALA A 114 12.56 -53.11 -33.06
N THR A 115 11.40 -53.77 -33.23
CA THR A 115 10.10 -53.16 -32.96
C THR A 115 9.94 -52.81 -31.48
N THR A 116 10.28 -53.72 -30.56
CA THR A 116 10.22 -53.44 -29.12
C THR A 116 11.12 -52.28 -28.71
N ARG A 117 12.32 -52.17 -29.30
CA ARG A 117 13.20 -51.02 -29.05
C ARG A 117 12.59 -49.72 -29.59
N ALA A 118 12.08 -49.73 -30.81
CA ALA A 118 11.47 -48.56 -31.42
C ALA A 118 10.22 -48.08 -30.65
N ASP A 119 9.42 -49.01 -30.13
CA ASP A 119 8.26 -48.68 -29.28
C ASP A 119 8.71 -48.09 -27.94
N ALA A 120 9.70 -48.70 -27.28
CA ALA A 120 10.24 -48.19 -26.02
C ALA A 120 10.88 -46.80 -26.16
N GLU A 121 11.60 -46.54 -27.27
CA GLU A 121 12.16 -45.23 -27.58
C GLU A 121 11.07 -44.19 -27.79
N ARG A 122 10.01 -44.53 -28.55
CA ARG A 122 8.87 -43.64 -28.76
C ARG A 122 8.16 -43.29 -27.46
N GLU A 123 7.89 -44.28 -26.61
CA GLU A 123 7.27 -44.06 -25.30
C GLU A 123 8.16 -43.19 -24.39
N ALA A 124 9.48 -43.40 -24.40
CA ALA A 124 10.42 -42.58 -23.65
C ALA A 124 10.43 -41.12 -24.13
N ASP A 125 10.40 -40.90 -25.45
CA ASP A 125 10.37 -39.56 -26.04
C ASP A 125 9.03 -38.85 -25.79
N GLU A 126 7.91 -39.57 -25.86
CA GLU A 126 6.61 -39.03 -25.48
C GLU A 126 6.58 -38.61 -24.01
N LEU A 127 7.14 -39.43 -23.11
CA LEU A 127 7.20 -39.13 -21.70
C LEU A 127 8.11 -37.92 -21.42
N ARG A 128 9.28 -37.83 -22.07
CA ARG A 128 10.18 -36.67 -22.00
C ARG A 128 9.47 -35.40 -22.45
N ALA A 129 8.81 -35.43 -23.61
CA ALA A 129 8.09 -34.27 -24.14
C ALA A 129 6.98 -33.80 -23.18
N ARG A 130 6.24 -34.74 -22.56
CA ARG A 130 5.22 -34.39 -21.55
C ARG A 130 5.84 -33.74 -20.31
N TYR A 131 6.96 -34.26 -19.81
CA TYR A 131 7.64 -33.67 -18.66
C TYR A 131 8.22 -32.29 -18.97
N GLU A 132 8.82 -32.10 -20.15
CA GLU A 132 9.30 -30.80 -20.59
C GLU A 132 8.17 -29.77 -20.67
N GLN A 133 7.01 -30.16 -21.21
CA GLN A 133 5.81 -29.31 -21.24
C GLN A 133 5.34 -28.95 -19.83
N MET A 134 5.26 -29.93 -18.92
CA MET A 134 4.84 -29.70 -17.53
C MET A 134 5.82 -28.80 -16.77
N ILE A 135 7.13 -28.98 -16.96
CA ILE A 135 8.16 -28.12 -16.37
C ILE A 135 8.03 -26.70 -16.92
N ALA A 136 7.87 -26.54 -18.25
CA ALA A 136 7.70 -25.24 -18.88
C ALA A 136 6.41 -24.54 -18.42
N GLU A 137 5.31 -25.27 -18.21
CA GLU A 137 4.08 -24.72 -17.64
C GLU A 137 4.26 -24.30 -16.18
N ALA A 138 4.88 -25.15 -15.35
CA ALA A 138 5.16 -24.84 -13.95
C ALA A 138 6.06 -23.60 -13.81
N GLN A 139 7.09 -23.49 -14.65
CA GLN A 139 7.95 -22.30 -14.73
C GLN A 139 7.17 -21.06 -15.15
N ARG A 140 6.34 -21.15 -16.21
CA ARG A 140 5.48 -20.03 -16.64
C ARG A 140 4.55 -19.59 -15.51
N ARG A 141 3.83 -20.51 -14.87
CA ARG A 141 2.95 -20.21 -13.74
C ARG A 141 3.71 -19.54 -12.59
N ARG A 142 4.90 -20.05 -12.25
CA ARG A 142 5.76 -19.45 -11.23
C ARG A 142 6.13 -18.01 -11.58
N THR A 143 6.59 -17.74 -12.80
CA THR A 143 6.98 -16.38 -13.22
C THR A 143 5.80 -15.41 -13.22
N VAL A 144 4.61 -15.84 -13.63
CA VAL A 144 3.39 -15.02 -13.60
C VAL A 144 3.01 -14.71 -12.14
N MET A 145 2.98 -15.72 -11.27
CA MET A 145 2.66 -15.54 -9.86
C MET A 145 3.68 -14.65 -9.13
N GLU A 146 4.97 -14.82 -9.41
CA GLU A 146 6.03 -13.95 -8.86
C GLU A 146 5.86 -12.50 -9.32
N ALA A 147 5.54 -12.27 -10.60
CA ALA A 147 5.30 -10.94 -11.13
C ALA A 147 4.03 -10.29 -10.54
N GLU A 148 2.94 -11.05 -10.42
CA GLU A 148 1.70 -10.59 -9.76
C GLU A 148 1.94 -10.26 -8.29
N HIS A 149 2.67 -11.11 -7.57
CA HIS A 149 3.02 -10.90 -6.17
C HIS A 149 3.87 -9.64 -5.98
N GLN A 150 4.90 -9.45 -6.82
CA GLN A 150 5.73 -8.25 -6.79
C GLN A 150 4.91 -6.98 -7.07
N ARG A 151 3.99 -7.03 -8.05
CA ARG A 151 3.06 -5.92 -8.33
C ARG A 151 2.15 -5.62 -7.14
N ALA A 152 1.56 -6.65 -6.54
CA ALA A 152 0.70 -6.50 -5.36
C ALA A 152 1.45 -5.88 -4.17
N ILE A 153 2.68 -6.31 -3.90
CA ILE A 153 3.53 -5.71 -2.86
C ILE A 153 3.87 -4.25 -3.19
N ALA A 154 4.28 -3.97 -4.42
CA ALA A 154 4.62 -2.61 -4.84
C ALA A 154 3.41 -1.66 -4.71
N ASP A 155 2.22 -2.13 -5.10
CA ASP A 155 0.96 -1.40 -4.95
C ASP A 155 0.59 -1.19 -3.47
N ALA A 156 0.72 -2.22 -2.63
CA ALA A 156 0.48 -2.12 -1.19
C ALA A 156 1.43 -1.09 -0.54
N HIS A 157 2.73 -1.13 -0.87
CA HIS A 157 3.71 -0.15 -0.39
C HIS A 157 3.42 1.27 -0.90
N ARG A 158 2.95 1.43 -2.14
CA ARG A 158 2.52 2.74 -2.67
C ARG A 158 1.35 3.28 -1.85
N ARG A 159 0.28 2.49 -1.68
CA ARG A 159 -0.90 2.89 -0.89
C ARG A 159 -0.56 3.19 0.56
N ALA A 160 0.30 2.38 1.19
CA ALA A 160 0.75 2.63 2.55
C ALA A 160 1.49 3.98 2.67
N ARG A 161 2.37 4.29 1.72
CA ARG A 161 3.06 5.60 1.68
C ARG A 161 2.09 6.76 1.47
N GLU A 162 1.09 6.60 0.60
CA GLU A 162 0.05 7.62 0.38
C GLU A 162 -0.77 7.88 1.64
N ILE A 163 -1.21 6.82 2.33
CA ILE A 163 -1.95 6.92 3.60
C ILE A 163 -1.11 7.60 4.67
N LEU A 164 0.16 7.20 4.84
CA LEU A 164 1.06 7.82 5.82
C LEU A 164 1.32 9.29 5.50
N ALA A 165 1.52 9.64 4.23
CA ALA A 165 1.70 11.02 3.80
C ALA A 165 0.45 11.86 4.06
N LEU A 166 -0.74 11.33 3.79
CA LEU A 166 -2.01 11.99 4.08
C LEU A 166 -2.20 12.18 5.60
N ALA A 167 -1.97 11.13 6.38
CA ALA A 167 -2.07 11.17 7.84
C ALA A 167 -1.11 12.21 8.44
N LYS A 168 0.14 12.25 7.97
CA LYS A 168 1.14 13.24 8.41
C LYS A 168 0.71 14.67 8.08
N ARG A 169 0.19 14.91 6.87
CA ARG A 169 -0.35 16.23 6.49
C ARG A 169 -1.53 16.63 7.37
N ARG A 170 -2.47 15.72 7.61
CA ARG A 170 -3.64 15.96 8.45
C ARG A 170 -3.24 16.25 9.90
N GLY A 171 -2.28 15.48 10.45
CA GLY A 171 -1.72 15.71 11.77
C GLY A 171 -1.10 17.09 11.89
N GLY A 172 -0.19 17.45 10.97
CA GLY A 172 0.43 18.78 10.96
C GLY A 172 -0.56 19.94 10.82
N GLN A 173 -1.65 19.76 10.04
CA GLN A 173 -2.72 20.75 9.96
C GLN A 173 -3.45 20.95 11.29
N LEU A 174 -3.82 19.85 11.96
CA LEU A 174 -4.52 19.91 13.25
C LEU A 174 -3.62 20.49 14.36
N ASP A 175 -2.34 20.16 14.34
CA ASP A 175 -1.35 20.70 15.28
C ASP A 175 -1.18 22.21 15.07
N ALA A 176 -1.07 22.65 13.82
CA ALA A 176 -0.98 24.07 13.47
C ALA A 176 -2.25 24.83 13.86
N GLU A 177 -3.44 24.28 13.58
CA GLU A 177 -4.73 24.86 13.98
C GLU A 177 -4.84 24.98 15.50
N SER A 178 -4.45 23.92 16.22
CA SER A 178 -4.46 23.91 17.69
C SER A 178 -3.47 24.92 18.28
N ALA A 179 -2.28 25.04 17.70
CA ALA A 179 -1.28 26.03 18.11
C ALA A 179 -1.78 27.46 17.88
N ALA A 180 -2.35 27.73 16.71
CA ALA A 180 -2.92 29.03 16.39
C ALA A 180 -4.07 29.40 17.35
N ARG A 181 -4.94 28.44 17.70
CA ARG A 181 -6.03 28.66 18.64
C ARG A 181 -5.53 28.95 20.06
N ARG A 182 -4.48 28.26 20.52
CA ARG A 182 -3.85 28.55 21.81
C ARG A 182 -3.26 29.96 21.82
N GLN A 183 -2.50 30.32 20.79
CA GLN A 183 -1.92 31.65 20.67
C GLN A 183 -3.00 32.74 20.67
N GLN A 184 -4.07 32.59 19.90
CA GLN A 184 -5.17 33.55 19.90
C GLN A 184 -5.80 33.69 21.30
N THR A 185 -6.00 32.57 22.00
CA THR A 185 -6.55 32.59 23.36
C THR A 185 -5.62 33.29 24.36
N GLU A 186 -4.31 33.07 24.24
CA GLU A 186 -3.28 33.75 25.05
C GLU A 186 -3.27 35.25 24.77
N GLU A 187 -3.31 35.66 23.50
CA GLU A 187 -3.38 37.08 23.11
C GLU A 187 -4.65 37.76 23.64
N ASP A 188 -5.83 37.13 23.48
CA ASP A 188 -7.09 37.64 24.00
C ASP A 188 -7.08 37.76 25.54
N PHE A 189 -6.49 36.77 26.21
CA PHE A 189 -6.32 36.78 27.67
C PHE A 189 -5.40 37.93 28.11
N ASP A 190 -4.27 38.12 27.45
CA ASP A 190 -3.32 39.20 27.76
C ASP A 190 -3.94 40.59 27.53
N ILE A 191 -4.69 40.77 26.44
CA ILE A 191 -5.43 42.01 26.17
C ILE A 191 -6.48 42.24 27.28
N THR A 192 -7.24 41.22 27.63
CA THR A 192 -8.28 41.31 28.68
C THR A 192 -7.67 41.62 30.03
N MET A 193 -6.60 40.91 30.42
CA MET A 193 -5.93 41.09 31.70
C MET A 193 -5.18 42.41 31.80
N SER A 194 -4.53 42.86 30.73
CA SER A 194 -3.88 44.18 30.71
C SER A 194 -4.89 45.31 30.80
N THR A 195 -6.08 45.16 30.21
CA THR A 195 -7.18 46.12 30.35
C THR A 195 -7.73 46.13 31.77
N ARG A 196 -8.08 44.96 32.33
CA ARG A 196 -8.52 44.86 33.74
C ARG A 196 -7.50 45.42 34.72
N ARG A 197 -6.21 45.17 34.51
CA ARG A 197 -5.13 45.71 35.34
C ARG A 197 -5.04 47.23 35.24
N ARG A 198 -5.19 47.80 34.03
CA ARG A 198 -5.22 49.26 33.84
C ARG A 198 -6.41 49.89 34.53
N ASP A 199 -7.59 49.29 34.41
CA ASP A 199 -8.82 49.80 35.03
C ASP A 199 -8.73 49.73 36.56
N ALA A 200 -8.29 48.59 37.13
CA ALA A 200 -8.07 48.44 38.56
C ALA A 200 -7.03 49.44 39.11
N ASN A 201 -5.90 49.62 38.40
CA ASN A 201 -4.90 50.61 38.80
C ASN A 201 -5.43 52.04 38.74
N ARG A 202 -6.31 52.35 37.77
CA ARG A 202 -6.95 53.67 37.66
C ARG A 202 -7.93 53.91 38.79
N GLU A 203 -8.72 52.90 39.17
CA GLU A 203 -9.65 52.97 40.29
C GLU A 203 -8.90 53.17 41.61
N LEU A 204 -7.85 52.36 41.88
CA LEU A 204 -6.98 52.55 43.05
C LEU A 204 -6.34 53.94 43.09
N ALA A 205 -5.84 54.45 41.95
CA ALA A 205 -5.27 55.79 41.90
C ALA A 205 -6.32 56.89 42.17
N GLN A 206 -7.56 56.70 41.70
CA GLN A 206 -8.67 57.61 41.99
C GLN A 206 -9.07 57.59 43.47
N GLU A 207 -9.15 56.41 44.08
CA GLU A 207 -9.43 56.24 45.50
C GLU A 207 -8.31 56.82 46.37
N GLU A 208 -7.04 56.59 46.02
CA GLU A 208 -5.92 57.21 46.70
C GLU A 208 -5.95 58.73 46.59
N ALA A 209 -6.26 59.27 45.40
CA ALA A 209 -6.31 60.71 45.18
C ALA A 209 -7.47 61.35 45.97
N SER A 210 -8.66 60.72 45.98
CA SER A 210 -9.81 61.20 46.75
C SER A 210 -9.56 61.14 48.25
N SER A 211 -8.98 60.03 48.74
CA SER A 211 -8.57 59.84 50.14
C SER A 211 -7.52 60.87 50.56
N LYS A 212 -6.46 61.08 49.76
CA LYS A 212 -5.44 62.12 50.01
C LYS A 212 -6.05 63.52 50.01
N ALA A 213 -6.96 63.83 49.09
CA ALA A 213 -7.65 65.12 49.05
C ALA A 213 -8.56 65.34 50.26
N GLU A 214 -9.30 64.32 50.71
CA GLU A 214 -10.10 64.38 51.93
C GLU A 214 -9.25 64.53 53.19
N ALA A 215 -8.18 63.75 53.32
CA ALA A 215 -7.25 63.86 54.43
C ALA A 215 -6.64 65.27 54.49
N LYS A 216 -6.22 65.82 53.35
CA LYS A 216 -5.75 67.20 53.25
C LYS A 216 -6.82 68.20 53.69
N ARG A 217 -8.06 68.09 53.20
CA ARG A 217 -9.17 68.97 53.62
C ARG A 217 -9.40 68.91 55.13
N ARG A 218 -9.45 67.72 55.73
CA ARG A 218 -9.63 67.55 57.18
C ARG A 218 -8.47 68.18 57.98
N VAL A 219 -7.24 68.04 57.50
CA VAL A 219 -6.06 68.67 58.14
C VAL A 219 -6.09 70.19 58.01
N ASP A 220 -6.43 70.72 56.84
CA ASP A 220 -6.55 72.16 56.60
C ASP A 220 -7.67 72.77 57.47
N GLU A 221 -8.85 72.13 57.50
CA GLU A 221 -9.98 72.53 58.35
C GLU A 221 -9.62 72.49 59.85
N ALA A 222 -8.98 71.40 60.32
CA ALA A 222 -8.53 71.29 61.70
C ALA A 222 -7.48 72.36 62.05
N THR A 223 -6.59 72.68 61.11
CA THR A 223 -5.58 73.73 61.28
C THR A 223 -6.23 75.11 61.37
N ASP A 224 -7.23 75.39 60.54
CA ASP A 224 -7.96 76.66 60.57
C ASP A 224 -8.79 76.82 61.85
N VAL A 225 -9.46 75.75 62.31
CA VAL A 225 -10.16 75.76 63.60
C VAL A 225 -9.19 75.96 64.76
N ALA A 226 -8.05 75.27 64.76
CA ALA A 226 -7.02 75.46 65.78
C ALA A 226 -6.48 76.90 65.78
N ARG A 227 -6.22 77.49 64.61
CA ARG A 227 -5.80 78.89 64.48
C ARG A 227 -6.86 79.87 65.02
N ARG A 228 -8.14 79.63 64.72
CA ARG A 228 -9.25 80.44 65.26
C ARG A 228 -9.32 80.33 66.78
N LEU A 229 -9.30 79.12 67.34
CA LEU A 229 -9.31 78.88 68.78
C LEU A 229 -8.13 79.55 69.49
N VAL A 230 -6.93 79.46 68.93
CA VAL A 230 -5.74 80.14 69.47
C VAL A 230 -5.92 81.65 69.42
N THR A 231 -6.40 82.20 68.31
CA THR A 231 -6.65 83.65 68.17
C THR A 231 -7.71 84.14 69.16
N GLU A 232 -8.81 83.41 69.33
CA GLU A 232 -9.87 83.71 70.30
C GLU A 232 -9.38 83.59 71.75
N ALA A 233 -8.56 82.57 72.05
CA ALA A 233 -7.94 82.40 73.35
C ALA A 233 -6.96 83.55 73.66
N ASP A 234 -6.14 83.95 72.69
CA ASP A 234 -5.23 85.09 72.79
C ASP A 234 -6.00 86.40 73.01
N GLN A 235 -7.05 86.65 72.22
CA GLN A 235 -7.93 87.82 72.41
C GLN A 235 -8.57 87.83 73.80
N THR A 236 -9.05 86.68 74.27
CA THR A 236 -9.64 86.52 75.60
C THR A 236 -8.59 86.74 76.69
N ALA A 237 -7.37 86.22 76.52
CA ALA A 237 -6.26 86.42 77.44
C ALA A 237 -5.87 87.90 77.52
N VAL A 238 -5.75 88.59 76.38
CA VAL A 238 -5.52 90.03 76.31
C VAL A 238 -6.63 90.81 77.00
N ALA A 239 -7.90 90.48 76.75
CA ALA A 239 -9.04 91.12 77.40
C ALA A 239 -9.00 90.93 78.93
N ARG A 240 -8.72 89.72 79.42
CA ARG A 240 -8.57 89.43 80.86
C ARG A 240 -7.41 90.20 81.49
N VAL A 241 -6.26 90.28 80.82
CA VAL A 241 -5.10 91.04 81.29
C VAL A 241 -5.41 92.54 81.35
N GLN A 242 -6.09 93.08 80.34
CA GLN A 242 -6.53 94.48 80.32
C GLN A 242 -7.54 94.75 81.45
N GLU A 243 -8.52 93.87 81.66
CA GLU A 243 -9.49 93.98 82.74
C GLU A 243 -8.81 93.91 84.12
N ALA A 244 -7.90 92.95 84.33
CA ALA A 244 -7.10 92.84 85.54
C ALA A 244 -6.27 94.11 85.78
N THR A 245 -5.66 94.66 84.72
CA THR A 245 -4.91 95.92 84.79
C THR A 245 -5.81 97.09 85.18
N ARG A 246 -7.01 97.21 84.59
CA ARG A 246 -8.02 98.22 84.98
C ARG A 246 -8.42 98.06 86.44
N ARG A 247 -8.68 96.84 86.91
CA ARG A 247 -9.01 96.54 88.32
C ARG A 247 -7.87 96.93 89.26
N VAL A 248 -6.62 96.60 88.93
CA VAL A 248 -5.45 97.00 89.72
C VAL A 248 -5.27 98.51 89.75
N GLN A 249 -5.48 99.21 88.63
CA GLN A 249 -5.45 100.67 88.59
C GLN A 249 -6.57 101.28 89.45
N ALA A 250 -7.79 100.75 89.37
CA ALA A 250 -8.91 101.17 90.23
C ALA A 250 -8.59 100.97 91.71
N LEU A 251 -8.08 99.79 92.10
CA LEU A 251 -7.62 99.51 93.47
C LEU A 251 -6.49 100.45 93.92
N ARG A 252 -5.53 100.78 93.04
CA ARG A 252 -4.47 101.75 93.35
C ARG A 252 -5.04 103.14 93.58
N THR A 253 -6.05 103.55 92.82
CA THR A 253 -6.74 104.84 93.00
C THR A 253 -7.53 104.86 94.31
N VAL A 254 -8.28 103.81 94.61
CA VAL A 254 -8.98 103.64 95.90
C VAL A 254 -7.98 103.64 97.06
N ARG A 255 -6.87 102.90 96.96
CA ARG A 255 -5.79 102.92 97.96
C ARG A 255 -5.25 104.32 98.13
N ARG A 256 -4.95 105.06 97.05
CA ARG A 256 -4.46 106.44 97.12
C ARG A 256 -5.49 107.35 97.81
N HIS A 257 -6.77 107.14 97.56
CA HIS A 257 -7.86 107.86 98.24
C HIS A 257 -7.91 107.54 99.74
N LEU A 258 -7.86 106.25 100.13
CA LEU A 258 -7.82 105.79 101.51
C LEU A 258 -6.57 106.26 102.25
N THR A 259 -5.38 106.19 101.63
CA THR A 259 -4.16 106.75 102.21
C THR A 259 -4.30 108.26 102.40
N GLY A 260 -4.88 108.99 101.44
CA GLY A 260 -5.21 110.41 101.61
C GLY A 260 -6.21 110.67 102.74
N GLN A 261 -7.23 109.83 102.92
CA GLN A 261 -8.18 109.92 104.03
C GLN A 261 -7.52 109.61 105.38
N LEU A 262 -6.67 108.59 105.47
CA LEU A 262 -5.91 108.27 106.70
C LEU A 262 -4.91 109.37 107.05
N GLN A 263 -4.26 109.98 106.08
CA GLN A 263 -3.38 111.13 106.30
C GLN A 263 -4.16 112.35 106.78
N SER A 264 -5.38 112.56 106.25
CA SER A 264 -6.30 113.59 106.76
C SER A 264 -6.76 113.31 108.20
N VAL A 265 -7.07 112.07 108.54
CA VAL A 265 -7.44 111.68 109.91
C VAL A 265 -6.24 111.82 110.88
N SER A 266 -5.04 111.43 110.46
CA SER A 266 -3.80 111.63 111.23
C SER A 266 -3.53 113.12 111.49
N SER A 267 -3.69 113.98 110.48
CA SER A 267 -3.52 115.43 110.66
C SER A 267 -4.54 116.02 111.63
N LYS A 268 -5.78 115.48 111.66
CA LYS A 268 -6.83 115.90 112.59
C LYS A 268 -6.63 115.38 114.02
N LEU A 269 -5.92 114.27 114.19
CA LEU A 269 -5.55 113.71 115.50
C LEU A 269 -4.33 114.43 116.11
N ASP A 270 -3.35 114.83 115.30
CA ASP A 270 -2.26 115.70 115.74
C ASP A 270 -2.78 117.10 116.16
N GLU A 271 -3.78 117.64 115.45
CA GLU A 271 -4.47 118.89 115.83
C GLU A 271 -5.25 118.79 117.16
N ALA A 272 -5.64 117.58 117.59
CA ALA A 272 -6.34 117.36 118.85
C ALA A 272 -5.39 117.16 120.04
N MET A 273 -4.19 116.61 119.84
CA MET A 273 -3.20 116.43 120.91
C MET A 273 -2.47 117.73 121.32
N GLN A 274 -2.42 118.74 120.45
CA GLN A 274 -1.76 120.04 120.73
C GLN A 274 -2.60 121.03 121.57
N ARG A 275 -3.77 120.65 122.13
CA ARG A 275 -4.72 121.59 122.75
C ARG A 275 -5.11 121.37 124.23
N LEU A 276 -4.39 120.54 124.98
CA LEU A 276 -4.50 120.51 126.46
C LEU A 276 -3.12 120.67 127.13
N GLU A 277 -2.87 121.84 127.73
CA GLU A 277 -1.72 122.27 128.58
C GLU A 277 -2.24 122.64 129.99
N PRO A 278 -1.48 122.61 131.14
CA PRO A 278 -0.32 123.49 131.44
C PRO A 278 0.75 122.97 132.49
N ASP A 279 1.69 123.86 132.84
CA ASP A 279 2.82 123.88 133.84
C ASP A 279 2.36 124.22 135.31
N PRO A 280 3.17 124.36 136.42
CA PRO A 280 4.32 123.61 137.01
C PRO A 280 4.26 123.30 138.57
N VAL A 281 5.07 122.32 139.04
CA VAL A 281 5.94 122.19 140.29
C VAL A 281 5.44 121.83 141.74
N GLU A 282 6.16 120.84 142.36
CA GLU A 282 6.42 120.42 143.79
C GLU A 282 5.26 119.89 144.71
N ASP A 283 5.37 118.85 145.56
CA ASP A 283 6.47 118.07 146.16
C ASP A 283 5.94 116.71 146.78
N ASP A 284 6.87 115.81 147.12
CA ASP A 284 6.79 114.65 148.08
C ASP A 284 6.61 113.16 147.62
N VAL A 285 7.77 112.54 147.31
CA VAL A 285 8.39 111.26 147.80
C VAL A 285 7.58 109.94 147.97
N LEU A 286 8.04 108.86 147.29
CA LEU A 286 8.50 107.52 147.78
C LEU A 286 8.55 106.51 146.58
N ALA A 287 9.71 106.22 145.97
CA ALA A 287 10.69 105.16 146.29
C ALA A 287 10.44 103.78 145.62
N GLY A 288 11.53 103.16 145.12
CA GLY A 288 11.65 101.72 144.83
C GLY A 288 11.99 101.38 143.37
N GLU A 289 13.28 101.36 142.99
CA GLU A 289 14.13 100.14 142.93
C GLU A 289 13.89 99.28 141.69
N GLN A 290 14.82 99.25 140.72
CA GLN A 290 16.03 98.40 140.67
C GLN A 290 15.76 96.95 140.16
N PRO A 291 16.79 96.26 139.64
CA PRO A 291 16.67 95.48 138.42
C PRO A 291 17.06 93.98 138.60
N ALA A 292 17.23 93.31 137.45
CA ALA A 292 18.21 92.23 137.19
C ALA A 292 17.81 90.75 137.37
N ARG A 293 18.24 90.00 136.34
CA ARG A 293 18.53 88.57 136.21
C ARG A 293 17.39 87.55 136.26
N GLY A 294 17.44 86.65 135.28
CA GLY A 294 16.92 85.28 135.37
C GLY A 294 15.73 85.04 134.49
#